data_AF-S9P8W0-F1
#
_entry.id   AF-S9P8W0-F1
#
_cell.length_a   1.000
_cell.length_b   1.000
_cell.length_c   1.000
_cell.angle_alpha   90.00
_cell.angle_beta   90.00
_cell.angle_gamma   90.00
#
_symmetry.space_group_name_H-M   'P 1'
#
loop_
_entity.id
_entity.type
_entity.pdbx_description
1 polymer ?
#
loop_
_entity_poly.entity_id
_entity_poly.type
_entity_poly.pdbx_seq_one_letter_code
_entity_poly.pdbx_strand_id
1 'polypeptide(L)'
;MFIDFEGIDGSGKTTLSNLLAARLSRLGYKVAHAREGGELRSPVARRIRELTRDASLLEMSPRTEFFLNLARDAQQLEEVIAPALARGEVCISDRYLYSQLALTGGGRGLELESLRAPCELASQGLWPDLVILVDVEPELARLRKRLGKSKGERALDNDSRKGLAGAGLAVSMREAFREMARQEPSRWLVIENNDLPLHVLEQRLVDAVVARLEGRDSPSPRPAPAPEPPAPAPVPRSLDEVEEHFFRVMDGLEVREPQLAVWLLGGLPGFSAHQRRLGFVERFPGLTVRSLNGLDDEPAWALRELLAEVVPRDVAASIGTTPSPQARALRERLYEQAPAEVLSGLKRDDSPAAWSLRERALGEGLLADVLCGLAGLDDETAWGVRELGVKRGLYGDVARSLAGLASARADALRESLLGHSRLAVLRSTTGLDTPFARELREALQDKARKVVLRSLTGLDTPEAWALREKGAPLTKEALDSVDGMDDARAWRLREEHVKRWPATVLSSLQGLPLTERAEALILQALEQTGARLPVLHKAYALVAAAHTATPPQERATPRAHDVDHTQPTL
;
A
#
# COMPACT_ATOMS: atom_id res chain seq x y z
N MET A 1 -8.54 25.58 23.03
CA MET A 1 -9.05 24.23 22.70
C MET A 1 -7.96 23.45 22.01
N PHE A 2 -7.69 22.22 22.43
CA PHE A 2 -6.74 21.29 21.82
C PHE A 2 -7.48 20.20 21.04
N ILE A 3 -7.17 20.06 19.75
CA ILE A 3 -7.77 19.10 18.82
C ILE A 3 -6.69 18.18 18.26
N ASP A 4 -6.88 16.88 18.36
CA ASP A 4 -5.99 15.86 17.80
C ASP A 4 -6.66 15.09 16.66
N PHE A 5 -5.93 14.84 15.58
CA PHE A 5 -6.36 14.00 14.47
C PHE A 5 -5.66 12.65 14.52
N GLU A 6 -6.42 11.58 14.68
CA GLU A 6 -5.93 10.21 14.77
C GLU A 6 -6.45 9.29 13.65
N GLY A 7 -5.76 8.17 13.47
CA GLY A 7 -6.04 7.20 12.40
C GLY A 7 -4.79 6.73 11.64
N ILE A 8 -4.99 5.75 10.76
CA ILE A 8 -3.90 5.03 10.09
C ILE A 8 -3.24 5.85 8.97
N ASP A 9 -2.04 5.47 8.54
CA ASP A 9 -1.39 6.10 7.39
C ASP A 9 -2.25 5.96 6.12
N GLY A 10 -2.40 7.05 5.36
CA GLY A 10 -3.25 7.07 4.16
C GLY A 10 -4.73 7.37 4.44
N SER A 11 -5.12 7.62 5.69
CA SER A 11 -6.51 7.94 6.04
C SER A 11 -6.99 9.35 5.70
N GLY A 12 -6.10 10.27 5.33
CA GLY A 12 -6.47 11.66 5.00
C GLY A 12 -6.41 12.65 6.17
N LYS A 13 -5.94 12.25 7.36
CA LYS A 13 -5.73 13.14 8.53
C LYS A 13 -5.04 14.44 8.18
N THR A 14 -3.85 14.36 7.57
CA THR A 14 -3.07 15.53 7.21
C THR A 14 -3.88 16.48 6.32
N THR A 15 -4.60 15.96 5.34
CA THR A 15 -5.47 16.79 4.48
C THR A 15 -6.57 17.47 5.30
N LEU A 16 -7.31 16.71 6.10
CA LEU A 16 -8.44 17.22 6.88
C LEU A 16 -8.02 18.19 7.99
N SER A 17 -6.89 17.96 8.66
CA SER A 17 -6.40 18.84 9.73
C SER A 17 -5.96 20.20 9.18
N ASN A 18 -5.28 20.22 8.01
CA ASN A 18 -4.91 21.45 7.32
C ASN A 18 -6.15 22.21 6.82
N LEU A 19 -7.13 21.50 6.24
CA LEU A 19 -8.39 22.12 5.78
C LEU A 19 -9.16 22.74 6.96
N LEU A 20 -9.31 22.01 8.07
CA LEU A 20 -9.94 22.52 9.28
C LEU A 20 -9.22 23.77 9.80
N ALA A 21 -7.89 23.74 9.90
CA ALA A 21 -7.11 24.88 10.37
C ALA A 21 -7.33 26.12 9.49
N ALA A 22 -7.31 25.94 8.16
CA ALA A 22 -7.55 27.02 7.21
C ALA A 22 -9.00 27.55 7.25
N ARG A 23 -9.99 26.69 7.50
CA ARG A 23 -11.40 27.10 7.66
C ARG A 23 -11.61 27.86 8.96
N LEU A 24 -11.13 27.36 10.09
CA LEU A 24 -11.24 28.04 11.38
C LEU A 24 -10.55 29.42 11.35
N SER A 25 -9.37 29.52 10.71
CA SER A 25 -8.69 30.81 10.55
C SER A 25 -9.53 31.81 9.73
N ARG A 26 -10.17 31.35 8.64
CA ARG A 26 -11.09 32.17 7.83
C ARG A 26 -12.35 32.59 8.61
N LEU A 27 -12.75 31.82 9.60
CA LEU A 27 -13.86 32.14 10.52
C LEU A 27 -13.44 33.08 11.67
N GLY A 28 -12.18 33.52 11.71
CA GLY A 28 -11.68 34.48 12.70
C GLY A 28 -11.07 33.86 13.95
N TYR A 29 -10.99 32.52 14.06
CA TYR A 29 -10.30 31.87 15.17
C TYR A 29 -8.78 31.98 15.01
N LYS A 30 -8.06 32.19 16.12
CA LYS A 30 -6.59 32.05 16.15
C LYS A 30 -6.24 30.57 16.21
N VAL A 31 -5.54 30.06 15.20
CA VAL A 31 -5.24 28.63 15.07
C VAL A 31 -3.73 28.40 15.01
N ALA A 32 -3.23 27.51 15.87
CA ALA A 32 -1.90 26.92 15.76
C ALA A 32 -2.02 25.48 15.26
N HIS A 33 -1.19 25.07 14.31
CA HIS A 33 -1.16 23.68 13.83
C HIS A 33 0.20 23.05 14.13
N ALA A 34 0.28 22.21 15.18
CA ALA A 34 1.51 21.62 15.67
C ALA A 34 2.25 20.78 14.62
N ARG A 35 1.50 20.18 13.68
CA ARG A 35 2.07 19.35 12.62
C ARG A 35 1.55 19.66 11.21
N GLU A 36 1.66 20.92 10.80
CA GLU A 36 1.12 21.43 9.53
C GLU A 36 1.78 20.74 8.33
N GLY A 37 1.00 20.40 7.30
CA GLY A 37 1.51 19.64 6.15
C GLY A 37 2.07 18.25 6.49
N GLY A 38 1.88 17.76 7.73
CA GLY A 38 2.42 16.48 8.21
C GLY A 38 3.83 16.57 8.79
N GLU A 39 4.42 17.77 8.87
CA GLU A 39 5.75 18.05 9.40
C GLU A 39 5.69 18.59 10.83
N LEU A 40 6.58 18.10 11.69
CA LEU A 40 6.66 18.57 13.08
C LEU A 40 7.27 19.97 13.11
N ARG A 41 6.62 20.89 13.83
CA ARG A 41 7.15 22.25 13.98
C ARG A 41 8.44 22.33 14.79
N SER A 42 8.61 21.46 15.80
CA SER A 42 9.85 21.41 16.60
C SER A 42 11.02 20.81 15.79
N PRO A 43 12.15 21.52 15.63
CA PRO A 43 13.37 20.98 15.00
C PRO A 43 13.94 19.78 15.76
N VAL A 44 13.87 19.79 17.09
CA VAL A 44 14.33 18.68 17.94
C VAL A 44 13.44 17.45 17.71
N ALA A 45 12.12 17.64 17.72
CA ALA A 45 11.18 16.55 17.43
C ALA A 45 11.39 15.96 16.01
N ARG A 46 11.74 16.79 15.02
CA ARG A 46 12.09 16.31 13.67
C ARG A 46 13.31 15.39 13.67
N ARG A 47 14.38 15.75 14.38
CA ARG A 47 15.58 14.91 14.51
C ARG A 47 15.28 13.57 15.21
N ILE A 48 14.50 13.59 16.30
CA ILE A 48 14.12 12.35 16.99
C ILE A 48 13.28 11.44 16.07
N ARG A 49 12.40 12.04 15.25
CA ARG A 49 11.55 11.31 14.30
C ARG A 49 12.35 10.56 13.23
N GLU A 50 13.54 11.04 12.84
CA GLU A 50 14.38 10.34 11.85
C GLU A 50 14.75 8.95 12.36
N LEU A 51 15.13 8.82 13.63
CA LEU A 51 15.46 7.55 14.27
C LEU A 51 14.30 6.54 14.25
N THR A 52 13.08 6.98 14.54
CA THR A 52 11.91 6.06 14.55
C THR A 52 11.37 5.76 13.15
N ARG A 53 11.85 6.45 12.12
CA ARG A 53 11.51 6.17 10.71
C ARG A 53 12.51 5.27 10.03
N ASP A 54 13.78 5.31 10.45
CA ASP A 54 14.86 4.57 9.83
C ASP A 54 14.65 3.04 9.92
N ALA A 55 14.48 2.41 8.75
CA ALA A 55 14.31 0.97 8.64
C ALA A 55 15.62 0.20 8.76
N SER A 56 16.78 0.86 8.69
CA SER A 56 18.09 0.22 8.88
C SER A 56 18.33 -0.16 10.35
N LEU A 57 17.70 0.54 11.30
CA LEU A 57 17.85 0.34 12.75
C LEU A 57 17.13 -0.90 13.28
N LEU A 58 17.27 -2.05 12.63
CA LEU A 58 16.51 -3.28 12.90
C LEU A 58 16.57 -3.73 14.37
N GLU A 59 17.67 -3.46 15.07
CA GLU A 59 17.90 -3.83 16.47
C GLU A 59 17.13 -2.98 17.50
N MET A 60 16.52 -1.86 17.09
CA MET A 60 15.77 -1.00 18.01
C MET A 60 14.56 -1.75 18.61
N SER A 61 14.55 -1.94 19.93
CA SER A 61 13.43 -2.62 20.59
C SER A 61 12.12 -1.80 20.48
N PRO A 62 10.94 -2.44 20.53
CA PRO A 62 9.67 -1.73 20.60
C PRO A 62 9.57 -0.72 21.77
N ARG A 63 10.18 -1.02 22.92
CA ARG A 63 10.24 -0.10 24.07
C ARG A 63 11.06 1.14 23.74
N THR A 64 12.21 0.97 23.09
CA THR A 64 13.04 2.08 22.62
C THR A 64 12.27 2.94 21.60
N GLU A 65 11.60 2.31 20.63
CA GLU A 65 10.76 3.03 19.65
C GLU A 65 9.65 3.84 20.36
N PHE A 66 9.00 3.28 21.38
CA PHE A 66 8.00 3.97 22.19
C PHE A 66 8.57 5.19 22.91
N PHE A 67 9.65 5.06 23.68
CA PHE A 67 10.24 6.18 24.42
C PHE A 67 10.78 7.28 23.50
N LEU A 68 11.37 6.94 22.35
CA LEU A 68 11.78 7.94 21.36
C LEU A 68 10.58 8.70 20.81
N ASN A 69 9.47 8.01 20.52
CA ASN A 69 8.26 8.68 20.08
C ASN A 69 7.64 9.55 21.20
N LEU A 70 7.68 9.11 22.46
CA LEU A 70 7.23 9.93 23.60
C LEU A 70 8.10 11.17 23.78
N ALA A 71 9.43 11.05 23.74
CA ALA A 71 10.34 12.17 23.85
C ALA A 71 10.09 13.21 22.74
N ARG A 72 9.84 12.74 21.51
CA ARG A 72 9.42 13.60 20.40
C ARG A 72 8.13 14.35 20.69
N ASP A 73 7.11 13.64 21.19
CA ASP A 73 5.77 14.22 21.41
C ASP A 73 5.78 15.18 22.62
N ALA A 74 6.55 14.88 23.67
CA ALA A 74 6.79 15.78 24.80
C ALA A 74 7.49 17.08 24.37
N GLN A 75 8.53 16.99 23.53
CA GLN A 75 9.19 18.18 22.99
C GLN A 75 8.23 19.04 22.16
N GLN A 76 7.41 18.40 21.32
CA GLN A 76 6.42 19.07 20.49
C GLN A 76 5.32 19.73 21.34
N LEU A 77 4.95 19.12 22.46
CA LEU A 77 4.02 19.67 23.43
C LEU A 77 4.57 20.98 24.03
N GLU A 78 5.78 20.93 24.59
CA GLU A 78 6.42 22.06 25.29
C GLU A 78 6.71 23.24 24.36
N GLU A 79 7.21 22.99 23.15
CA GLU A 79 7.60 24.06 22.23
C GLU A 79 6.43 24.68 21.46
N VAL A 80 5.34 23.94 21.26
CA VAL A 80 4.32 24.32 20.27
C VAL A 80 2.91 24.28 20.82
N ILE A 81 2.48 23.14 21.38
CA ILE A 81 1.08 22.94 21.78
C ILE A 81 0.76 23.76 23.04
N ALA A 82 1.53 23.58 24.12
CA ALA A 82 1.28 24.28 25.38
C ALA A 82 1.37 25.82 25.24
N PRO A 83 2.36 26.40 24.54
CA PRO A 83 2.39 27.84 24.31
C PRO A 83 1.19 28.37 23.51
N ALA A 84 0.68 27.61 22.53
CA ALA A 84 -0.50 28.01 21.76
C ALA A 84 -1.75 28.04 22.64
N LEU A 85 -1.93 26.99 23.45
CA LEU A 85 -3.06 26.91 24.37
C LEU A 85 -3.01 28.01 25.44
N ALA A 86 -1.82 28.34 25.95
CA ALA A 86 -1.62 29.45 26.89
C ALA A 86 -2.01 30.82 26.30
N ARG A 87 -1.94 30.99 24.97
CA ARG A 87 -2.42 32.20 24.25
C ARG A 87 -3.92 32.19 23.95
N GLY A 88 -4.65 31.16 24.39
CA GLY A 88 -6.08 30.99 24.11
C GLY A 88 -6.38 30.57 22.67
N GLU A 89 -5.40 30.04 21.94
CA GLU A 89 -5.57 29.61 20.56
C GLU A 89 -6.26 28.25 20.47
N VAL A 90 -6.84 27.96 19.30
CA VAL A 90 -7.17 26.58 18.93
C VAL A 90 -5.89 25.91 18.45
N CYS A 91 -5.44 24.87 19.15
CA CYS A 91 -4.28 24.09 18.74
C CYS A 91 -4.74 22.79 18.06
N ILE A 92 -4.27 22.54 16.84
CA ILE A 92 -4.53 21.32 16.08
C ILE A 92 -3.23 20.50 15.99
N SER A 93 -3.30 19.20 16.22
CA SER A 93 -2.22 18.25 15.92
C SER A 93 -2.67 17.15 14.96
N ASP A 94 -1.77 16.73 14.06
CA ASP A 94 -1.91 15.48 13.28
C ASP A 94 -1.11 14.41 14.00
N ARG A 95 -1.80 13.60 14.80
CA ARG A 95 -1.29 12.65 15.80
C ARG A 95 -0.83 13.29 17.10
N TYR A 96 -1.06 12.57 18.18
CA TYR A 96 -0.50 12.83 19.50
C TYR A 96 -0.20 11.51 20.22
N LEU A 97 -0.37 11.45 21.54
CA LEU A 97 -0.02 10.29 22.36
C LEU A 97 -0.92 9.07 22.10
N TYR A 98 -2.15 9.25 21.59
CA TYR A 98 -3.02 8.15 21.19
C TYR A 98 -2.42 7.31 20.05
N SER A 99 -1.69 7.94 19.12
CA SER A 99 -0.90 7.24 18.12
C SER A 99 0.16 6.32 18.74
N GLN A 100 0.70 6.64 19.91
CA GLN A 100 1.69 5.79 20.59
C GLN A 100 1.04 4.60 21.28
N LEU A 101 -0.11 4.81 21.91
CA LEU A 101 -0.93 3.72 22.47
C LEU A 101 -1.36 2.74 21.37
N ALA A 102 -1.86 3.24 20.24
CA ALA A 102 -2.26 2.41 19.11
C ALA A 102 -1.07 1.69 18.45
N LEU A 103 0.04 2.40 18.20
CA LEU A 103 1.24 1.82 17.58
C LEU A 103 1.89 0.76 18.46
N THR A 104 2.12 1.08 19.73
CA THR A 104 2.95 0.29 20.62
C THR A 104 2.13 -0.80 21.30
N GLY A 105 0.94 -0.43 21.80
CA GLY A 105 0.03 -1.39 22.42
C GLY A 105 -0.62 -2.30 21.38
N GLY A 106 -1.40 -1.71 20.48
CA GLY A 106 -2.10 -2.47 19.45
C GLY A 106 -1.17 -3.08 18.39
N GLY A 107 -0.12 -2.35 17.98
CA GLY A 107 0.72 -2.72 16.84
C GLY A 107 2.00 -3.49 17.16
N ARG A 108 2.63 -3.24 18.31
CA ARG A 108 3.87 -3.90 18.76
C ARG A 108 3.64 -4.92 19.87
N GLY A 109 2.42 -5.05 20.38
CA GLY A 109 2.03 -6.07 21.35
C GLY A 109 2.50 -5.80 22.78
N LEU A 110 2.79 -4.54 23.13
CA LEU A 110 3.06 -4.18 24.53
C LEU A 110 1.71 -4.01 25.27
N GLU A 111 1.71 -4.30 26.56
CA GLU A 111 0.51 -4.15 27.37
C GLU A 111 0.12 -2.68 27.51
N LEU A 112 -1.12 -2.33 27.13
CA LEU A 112 -1.60 -0.94 27.13
C LEU A 112 -1.51 -0.26 28.49
N GLU A 113 -1.75 -0.99 29.58
CA GLU A 113 -1.68 -0.46 30.94
C GLU A 113 -0.28 0.07 31.27
N SER A 114 0.76 -0.67 30.88
CA SER A 114 2.16 -0.28 31.07
C SER A 114 2.57 0.98 30.29
N LEU A 115 1.82 1.35 29.25
CA LEU A 115 2.10 2.51 28.40
C LEU A 115 1.43 3.79 28.91
N ARG A 116 0.39 3.67 29.74
CA ARG A 116 -0.40 4.83 30.21
C ARG A 116 0.43 5.78 31.07
N ALA A 117 1.12 5.27 32.10
CA ALA A 117 1.87 6.14 33.01
C ALA A 117 2.99 6.95 32.30
N PRO A 118 3.79 6.38 31.37
CA PRO A 118 4.70 7.17 30.55
C PRO A 118 4.01 8.22 29.67
N CYS A 119 2.85 7.91 29.09
CA CYS A 119 2.07 8.89 28.31
C CYS A 119 1.56 10.03 29.20
N GLU A 120 1.09 9.76 30.41
CA GLU A 120 0.66 10.80 31.36
C GLU A 120 1.82 11.71 31.77
N LEU A 121 3.01 11.13 31.98
CA LEU A 121 4.21 11.92 32.26
C LEU A 121 4.54 12.84 31.07
N ALA A 122 4.49 12.31 29.85
CA ALA A 122 4.78 13.07 28.64
C ALA A 122 3.72 14.16 28.36
N SER A 123 2.46 13.92 28.70
CA SER A 123 1.37 14.86 28.47
C SER A 123 1.36 16.02 29.46
N GLN A 124 1.94 15.84 30.65
CA GLN A 124 1.84 16.80 31.76
C GLN A 124 0.37 17.21 32.04
N GLY A 125 -0.56 16.26 31.87
CA GLY A 125 -2.00 16.48 32.00
C GLY A 125 -2.68 17.15 30.80
N LEU A 126 -1.95 17.55 29.77
CA LEU A 126 -2.48 18.15 28.55
C LEU A 126 -2.89 17.05 27.54
N TRP A 127 -4.15 16.65 27.66
CA TRP A 127 -4.83 15.79 26.69
C TRP A 127 -5.74 16.61 25.78
N PRO A 128 -6.01 16.15 24.53
CA PRO A 128 -6.90 16.85 23.62
C PRO A 128 -8.34 16.97 24.18
N ASP A 129 -8.94 18.15 24.00
CA ASP A 129 -10.36 18.38 24.28
C ASP A 129 -11.25 17.60 23.30
N LEU A 130 -10.76 17.40 22.07
CA LEU A 130 -11.43 16.66 21.01
C LEU A 130 -10.41 15.82 20.25
N VAL A 131 -10.72 14.54 20.06
CA VAL A 131 -9.96 13.62 19.20
C VAL A 131 -10.80 13.27 17.99
N ILE A 132 -10.32 13.57 16.80
CA ILE A 132 -10.97 13.25 15.53
C ILE A 132 -10.32 11.99 14.98
N LEU A 133 -11.03 10.87 15.02
CA LEU A 133 -10.61 9.63 14.35
C LEU A 133 -11.06 9.67 12.89
N VAL A 134 -10.11 9.80 11.97
CA VAL A 134 -10.38 9.62 10.53
C VAL A 134 -10.28 8.12 10.23
N ASP A 135 -11.42 7.43 10.33
CA ASP A 135 -11.53 5.99 10.11
C ASP A 135 -11.65 5.68 8.62
N VAL A 136 -10.84 4.73 8.18
CA VAL A 136 -10.81 4.29 6.77
C VAL A 136 -10.46 2.81 6.74
N GLU A 137 -10.97 2.11 5.73
CA GLU A 137 -10.54 0.75 5.48
C GLU A 137 -9.02 0.69 5.19
N PRO A 138 -8.26 -0.21 5.85
CA PRO A 138 -6.81 -0.28 5.69
C PRO A 138 -6.32 -0.49 4.26
N GLU A 139 -7.03 -1.26 3.44
CA GLU A 139 -6.65 -1.46 2.03
C GLU A 139 -6.90 -0.21 1.18
N LEU A 140 -8.01 0.49 1.38
CA LEU A 140 -8.27 1.78 0.73
C LEU A 140 -7.22 2.83 1.11
N ALA A 141 -6.84 2.90 2.40
CA ALA A 141 -5.80 3.80 2.88
C ALA A 141 -4.44 3.53 2.20
N ARG A 142 -4.10 2.26 1.96
CA ARG A 142 -2.89 1.89 1.22
C ARG A 142 -2.97 2.30 -0.23
N LEU A 143 -4.10 2.09 -0.90
CA LEU A 143 -4.28 2.49 -2.28
C LEU A 143 -4.03 4.00 -2.44
N ARG A 144 -4.65 4.82 -1.58
CA ARG A 144 -4.40 6.28 -1.50
C ARG A 144 -2.93 6.61 -1.21
N LYS A 145 -2.28 5.90 -0.28
CA LYS A 145 -0.85 6.08 0.04
C LYS A 145 0.06 5.74 -1.14
N ARG A 146 -0.22 4.66 -1.88
CA ARG A 146 0.54 4.25 -3.07
C ARG A 146 0.39 5.25 -4.19
N LEU A 147 -0.84 5.74 -4.43
CA LEU A 147 -1.11 6.78 -5.40
C LEU A 147 -0.42 8.11 -5.05
N GLY A 148 -0.41 8.50 -3.76
CA GLY A 148 0.32 9.69 -3.33
C GLY A 148 1.84 9.59 -3.57
N LYS A 149 2.42 8.40 -3.37
CA LYS A 149 3.86 8.13 -3.64
C LYS A 149 4.20 8.10 -5.12
N SER A 150 3.28 7.70 -5.98
CA SER A 150 3.54 7.60 -7.42
C SER A 150 3.76 8.97 -8.08
N LYS A 151 3.44 10.08 -7.39
CA LYS A 151 3.70 11.45 -7.85
C LYS A 151 5.15 11.93 -7.67
N GLY A 152 6.01 11.18 -6.96
CA GLY A 152 7.41 11.55 -6.74
C GLY A 152 8.40 10.75 -7.60
N GLU A 153 9.58 11.32 -7.85
CA GLU A 153 10.70 10.63 -8.49
C GLU A 153 11.18 9.44 -7.63
N ARG A 154 11.38 8.28 -8.28
CA ARG A 154 11.99 7.05 -7.75
C ARG A 154 11.97 6.92 -6.23
N ALA A 155 10.82 6.59 -5.67
CA ALA A 155 10.78 5.95 -4.36
C ALA A 155 11.32 4.52 -4.53
N LEU A 156 12.65 4.37 -4.59
CA LEU A 156 13.34 3.14 -4.18
C LEU A 156 12.72 2.71 -2.83
N ASP A 157 12.68 1.39 -2.58
CA ASP A 157 12.11 0.69 -1.43
C ASP A 157 12.49 1.29 -0.04
N ASN A 158 12.06 2.51 0.26
CA ASN A 158 12.21 3.17 1.54
C ASN A 158 11.03 2.70 2.38
N ASP A 159 11.12 1.45 2.82
CA ASP A 159 10.36 1.00 3.97
C ASP A 159 10.69 1.95 5.12
N SER A 160 9.66 2.47 5.78
CA SER A 160 9.83 3.00 7.12
C SER A 160 9.93 1.82 8.10
N ARG A 161 10.52 2.03 9.27
CA ARG A 161 10.51 1.04 10.37
C ARG A 161 9.13 0.42 10.63
N LYS A 162 8.07 1.23 10.66
CA LYS A 162 6.68 0.75 10.78
C LYS A 162 6.25 -0.17 9.63
N GLY A 163 6.72 0.15 8.43
CA GLY A 163 6.45 -0.63 7.22
C GLY A 163 7.02 -2.04 7.27
N LEU A 164 8.08 -2.29 8.02
CA LEU A 164 8.69 -3.62 8.17
C LEU A 164 7.79 -4.62 8.90
N ALA A 165 6.88 -4.14 9.76
CA ALA A 165 5.90 -4.99 10.44
C ALA A 165 4.85 -5.57 9.47
N GLY A 166 4.74 -4.96 8.29
CA GLY A 166 3.80 -5.37 7.26
C GLY A 166 2.46 -4.67 7.39
N ALA A 167 1.55 -5.20 6.59
CA ALA A 167 0.19 -4.75 6.50
C ALA A 167 -0.55 -4.66 7.84
N GLY A 168 -0.46 -5.70 8.66
CA GLY A 168 -1.38 -5.84 9.78
C GLY A 168 -1.21 -4.77 10.84
N LEU A 169 -0.04 -4.10 10.90
CA LEU A 169 0.19 -2.99 11.80
C LEU A 169 -0.89 -1.91 11.67
N ALA A 170 -1.25 -1.52 10.45
CA ALA A 170 -2.30 -0.53 10.23
C ALA A 170 -3.66 -1.04 10.71
N VAL A 171 -3.92 -2.34 10.57
CA VAL A 171 -5.22 -2.91 10.97
C VAL A 171 -5.34 -2.96 12.49
N SER A 172 -4.30 -3.43 13.18
CA SER A 172 -4.25 -3.43 14.65
C SER A 172 -4.30 -2.02 15.23
N MET A 173 -3.63 -1.04 14.60
CA MET A 173 -3.73 0.36 15.00
C MET A 173 -5.16 0.90 14.83
N ARG A 174 -5.83 0.60 13.71
CA ARG A 174 -7.22 1.00 13.47
C ARG A 174 -8.14 0.42 14.53
N GLU A 175 -7.98 -0.85 14.87
CA GLU A 175 -8.75 -1.53 15.92
C GLU A 175 -8.55 -0.85 17.27
N ALA A 176 -7.30 -0.56 17.64
CA ALA A 176 -6.99 0.15 18.88
C ALA A 176 -7.61 1.57 18.93
N PHE A 177 -7.59 2.32 17.82
CA PHE A 177 -8.25 3.63 17.78
C PHE A 177 -9.77 3.53 17.94
N ARG A 178 -10.42 2.58 17.26
CA ARG A 178 -11.87 2.38 17.40
C ARG A 178 -12.25 1.97 18.82
N GLU A 179 -11.41 1.15 19.45
CA GLU A 179 -11.57 0.76 20.85
C GLU A 179 -11.49 1.96 21.79
N MET A 180 -10.45 2.79 21.67
CA MET A 180 -10.31 4.02 22.47
C MET A 180 -11.48 4.99 22.24
N ALA A 181 -11.93 5.15 20.98
CA ALA A 181 -13.08 5.99 20.65
C ALA A 181 -14.38 5.49 21.30
N ARG A 182 -14.56 4.18 21.42
CA ARG A 182 -15.72 3.58 22.09
C ARG A 182 -15.68 3.76 23.61
N GLN A 183 -14.50 3.80 24.21
CA GLN A 183 -14.33 3.99 25.66
C GLN A 183 -14.60 5.45 26.09
N GLU A 184 -14.34 6.43 25.22
CA GLU A 184 -14.48 7.87 25.52
C GLU A 184 -15.33 8.63 24.46
N PRO A 185 -16.60 8.26 24.24
CA PRO A 185 -17.41 8.78 23.12
C PRO A 185 -17.69 10.29 23.17
N SER A 186 -17.57 10.93 24.34
CA SER A 186 -17.70 12.39 24.47
C SER A 186 -16.50 13.16 23.92
N ARG A 187 -15.30 12.56 24.01
CA ARG A 187 -14.02 13.13 23.57
C ARG A 187 -13.71 12.79 22.11
N TRP A 188 -14.20 11.67 21.61
CA TRP A 188 -13.90 11.19 20.26
C TRP A 188 -15.01 11.52 19.25
N LEU A 189 -14.61 12.07 18.11
CA LEU A 189 -15.43 12.22 16.92
C LEU A 189 -14.90 11.27 15.83
N VAL A 190 -15.66 10.23 15.51
CA VAL A 190 -15.31 9.27 14.46
C VAL A 190 -15.88 9.74 13.13
N ILE A 191 -15.01 9.93 12.14
CA ILE A 191 -15.36 10.30 10.78
C ILE A 191 -14.95 9.19 9.83
N GLU A 192 -15.93 8.56 9.19
CA GLU A 192 -15.67 7.55 8.15
C GLU A 192 -15.27 8.22 6.83
N ASN A 193 -14.11 7.84 6.30
CA ASN A 193 -13.53 8.36 5.05
C ASN A 193 -13.40 7.25 3.99
N ASN A 194 -14.47 6.48 3.77
CA ASN A 194 -14.51 5.43 2.75
C ASN A 194 -15.08 5.93 1.43
N ASP A 195 -16.31 6.47 1.43
CA ASP A 195 -17.07 6.75 0.20
C ASP A 195 -17.65 8.16 0.10
N LEU A 196 -17.15 9.08 0.93
CA LEU A 196 -17.62 10.47 0.97
C LEU A 196 -16.66 11.42 0.26
N PRO A 197 -17.18 12.41 -0.49
CA PRO A 197 -16.35 13.49 -1.03
C PRO A 197 -15.65 14.27 0.08
N LEU A 198 -14.40 14.69 -0.17
CA LEU A 198 -13.58 15.40 0.81
C LEU A 198 -14.26 16.66 1.37
N HIS A 199 -14.95 17.44 0.53
CA HIS A 199 -15.63 18.66 0.96
C HIS A 199 -16.78 18.41 1.95
N VAL A 200 -17.45 17.24 1.85
CA VAL A 200 -18.51 16.85 2.81
C VAL A 200 -17.89 16.55 4.16
N LEU A 201 -16.74 15.87 4.18
CA LEU A 201 -16.01 15.56 5.41
C LEU A 201 -15.47 16.85 6.06
N GLU A 202 -14.89 17.75 5.27
CA GLU A 202 -14.44 19.06 5.74
C GLU A 202 -15.59 19.84 6.39
N GLN A 203 -16.74 19.94 5.73
CA GLN A 203 -17.89 20.68 6.25
C GLN A 203 -18.38 20.09 7.59
N ARG A 204 -18.55 18.76 7.67
CA ARG A 204 -18.94 18.07 8.90
C ARG A 204 -17.98 18.33 10.06
N LEU A 205 -16.67 18.33 9.77
CA LEU A 205 -15.65 18.62 10.78
C LEU A 205 -15.73 20.06 11.28
N VAL A 206 -15.85 21.03 10.36
CA VAL A 206 -15.99 22.44 10.72
C VAL A 206 -17.21 22.65 11.59
N ASP A 207 -18.36 22.12 11.21
CA ASP A 207 -19.61 22.28 11.97
C ASP A 207 -19.49 21.69 13.38
N ALA A 208 -18.93 20.48 13.51
CA ALA A 208 -18.75 19.82 14.80
C ALA A 208 -17.78 20.57 15.72
N VAL A 209 -16.69 21.12 15.17
CA VAL A 209 -15.68 21.86 15.94
C VAL A 209 -16.20 23.24 16.34
N VAL A 210 -16.84 23.97 15.43
CA VAL A 210 -17.43 25.28 15.72
C VAL A 210 -18.53 25.17 16.79
N ALA A 211 -19.39 24.16 16.71
CA ALA A 211 -20.40 23.92 17.74
C ALA A 211 -19.79 23.76 19.14
N ARG A 212 -18.68 23.02 19.25
CA ARG A 212 -17.94 22.85 20.51
C ARG A 212 -17.27 24.15 20.98
N LEU A 213 -16.65 24.90 20.07
CA LEU A 213 -16.02 26.18 20.39
C LEU A 213 -17.02 27.22 20.92
N GLU A 214 -18.26 27.18 20.44
CA GLU A 214 -19.33 28.08 20.86
C GLU A 214 -20.10 27.61 22.10
N GLY A 215 -19.62 26.54 22.77
CA GLY A 215 -20.24 26.02 23.99
C GLY A 215 -21.66 25.47 23.78
N ARG A 216 -22.07 25.27 22.52
CA ARG A 216 -23.28 24.50 22.24
C ARG A 216 -22.99 23.06 22.63
N ASP A 217 -23.97 22.40 23.23
CA ASP A 217 -23.99 20.94 23.24
C ASP A 217 -23.90 20.52 21.77
N SER A 218 -22.68 20.22 21.34
CA SER A 218 -22.46 19.47 20.13
C SER A 218 -23.24 18.21 20.43
N PRO A 219 -24.32 17.88 19.67
CA PRO A 219 -24.94 16.60 19.87
C PRO A 219 -23.78 15.63 19.79
N SER A 220 -23.52 14.90 20.88
CA SER A 220 -22.75 13.68 20.77
C SER A 220 -23.38 13.02 19.55
N PRO A 221 -22.67 12.82 18.43
CA PRO A 221 -23.31 12.09 17.39
C PRO A 221 -23.41 10.68 17.98
N ARG A 222 -24.53 10.36 18.63
CA ARG A 222 -25.35 9.31 18.06
C ARG A 222 -25.38 9.70 16.60
N PRO A 223 -24.69 8.96 15.71
CA PRO A 223 -24.65 9.34 14.32
C PRO A 223 -26.10 9.65 13.98
N ALA A 224 -26.41 10.91 13.67
CA ALA A 224 -27.59 11.14 12.86
C ALA A 224 -27.35 10.14 11.72
N PRO A 225 -28.27 9.18 11.49
CA PRO A 225 -28.09 8.30 10.35
C PRO A 225 -27.80 9.26 9.21
N ALA A 226 -26.64 9.07 8.56
CA ALA A 226 -26.36 9.84 7.35
C ALA A 226 -27.66 9.83 6.53
N PRO A 227 -28.03 10.92 5.82
CA PRO A 227 -29.13 10.83 4.85
C PRO A 227 -28.93 9.50 4.14
N GLU A 228 -29.92 8.59 4.28
CA GLU A 228 -29.71 7.16 4.05
C GLU A 228 -28.84 7.05 2.81
N PRO A 229 -27.58 6.56 2.94
CA PRO A 229 -26.77 6.39 1.76
C PRO A 229 -27.65 5.59 0.79
N PRO A 230 -27.72 5.97 -0.49
CA PRO A 230 -28.55 5.25 -1.45
C PRO A 230 -28.32 3.76 -1.20
N ALA A 231 -29.40 3.00 -1.01
CA ALA A 231 -29.36 1.64 -0.50
C ALA A 231 -28.14 0.93 -1.11
N PRO A 232 -27.21 0.37 -0.29
CA PRO A 232 -25.98 -0.17 -0.81
C PRO A 232 -26.32 -1.09 -1.98
N ALA A 233 -25.70 -0.83 -3.13
CA ALA A 233 -25.97 -1.61 -4.33
C ALA A 233 -25.91 -3.10 -3.94
N PRO A 234 -26.88 -3.92 -4.38
CA PRO A 234 -26.91 -5.32 -3.99
C PRO A 234 -25.56 -5.96 -4.32
N VAL A 235 -24.98 -6.63 -3.32
CA VAL A 235 -23.71 -7.35 -3.48
C VAL A 235 -23.87 -8.34 -4.64
N PRO A 236 -22.87 -8.46 -5.54
CA PRO A 236 -22.91 -9.44 -6.63
C PRO A 236 -23.23 -10.84 -6.10
N ARG A 237 -24.24 -11.50 -6.70
CA ARG A 237 -24.68 -12.85 -6.32
C ARG A 237 -24.02 -13.95 -7.15
N SER A 238 -23.44 -13.58 -8.28
CA SER A 238 -22.67 -14.44 -9.18
C SER A 238 -21.45 -13.68 -9.72
N LEU A 239 -20.52 -14.41 -10.33
CA LEU A 239 -19.34 -13.80 -10.96
C LEU A 239 -19.71 -12.93 -12.18
N ASP A 240 -20.81 -13.22 -12.86
CA ASP A 240 -21.29 -12.46 -14.02
C ASP A 240 -21.69 -11.02 -13.65
N GLU A 241 -22.16 -10.81 -12.41
CA GLU A 241 -22.56 -9.49 -11.92
C GLU A 241 -21.37 -8.62 -11.47
N VAL A 242 -20.18 -9.21 -11.28
CA VAL A 242 -19.01 -8.52 -10.69
C VAL A 242 -18.50 -7.39 -11.57
N GLU A 243 -18.43 -7.59 -12.89
CA GLU A 243 -17.95 -6.57 -13.84
C GLU A 243 -18.85 -5.33 -13.84
N GLU A 244 -20.16 -5.54 -14.01
CA GLU A 244 -21.14 -4.45 -14.03
C GLU A 244 -21.09 -3.68 -12.70
N HIS A 245 -21.03 -4.39 -11.57
CA HIS A 245 -20.96 -3.77 -10.25
C HIS A 245 -19.66 -2.98 -10.06
N PHE A 246 -18.51 -3.51 -10.51
CA PHE A 246 -17.23 -2.81 -10.45
C PHE A 246 -17.28 -1.49 -11.21
N PHE A 247 -17.74 -1.47 -12.46
CA PHE A 247 -17.78 -0.24 -13.24
C PHE A 247 -18.82 0.76 -12.75
N ARG A 248 -19.93 0.31 -12.16
CA ARG A 248 -20.90 1.19 -11.49
C ARG A 248 -20.30 1.91 -10.28
N VAL A 249 -19.50 1.21 -9.48
CA VAL A 249 -18.77 1.82 -8.35
C VAL A 249 -17.68 2.78 -8.87
N MET A 250 -17.00 2.41 -9.97
CA MET A 250 -16.02 3.26 -10.61
C MET A 250 -16.62 4.59 -11.08
N ASP A 251 -17.83 4.63 -11.64
CA ASP A 251 -18.50 5.88 -12.06
C ASP A 251 -18.58 6.91 -10.92
N GLY A 252 -18.98 6.47 -9.72
CA GLY A 252 -19.01 7.33 -8.55
C GLY A 252 -17.61 7.75 -8.07
N LEU A 253 -16.64 6.83 -8.18
CA LEU A 253 -15.25 7.10 -7.82
C LEU A 253 -14.58 8.10 -8.75
N GLU A 254 -14.87 8.08 -10.05
CA GLU A 254 -14.32 9.01 -11.03
C GLU A 254 -14.67 10.47 -10.71
N VAL A 255 -15.87 10.71 -10.17
CA VAL A 255 -16.30 12.03 -9.72
C VAL A 255 -15.56 12.45 -8.44
N ARG A 256 -15.40 11.55 -7.47
CA ARG A 256 -14.87 11.87 -6.13
C ARG A 256 -13.34 11.85 -6.06
N GLU A 257 -12.71 10.83 -6.65
CA GLU A 257 -11.27 10.54 -6.61
C GLU A 257 -10.78 10.03 -7.98
N PRO A 258 -10.78 10.88 -9.03
CA PRO A 258 -10.49 10.45 -10.40
C PRO A 258 -9.12 9.78 -10.58
N GLN A 259 -8.10 10.21 -9.84
CA GLN A 259 -6.77 9.58 -9.88
C GLN A 259 -6.76 8.17 -9.29
N LEU A 260 -7.61 7.90 -8.31
CA LEU A 260 -7.77 6.56 -7.73
C LEU A 260 -8.52 5.65 -8.70
N ALA A 261 -9.50 6.18 -9.44
CA ALA A 261 -10.14 5.44 -10.52
C ALA A 261 -9.11 4.98 -11.57
N VAL A 262 -8.26 5.88 -12.10
CA VAL A 262 -7.20 5.46 -13.05
C VAL A 262 -6.27 4.41 -12.45
N TRP A 263 -5.90 4.58 -11.18
CA TRP A 263 -5.02 3.64 -10.48
C TRP A 263 -5.61 2.24 -10.36
N LEU A 264 -6.93 2.13 -10.14
CA LEU A 264 -7.64 0.85 -10.04
C LEU A 264 -7.80 0.15 -11.39
N LEU A 265 -7.51 0.81 -12.51
CA LEU A 265 -7.38 0.13 -13.80
C LEU A 265 -6.06 -0.64 -13.90
N GLY A 266 -5.15 -0.57 -12.92
CA GLY A 266 -3.83 -1.20 -12.99
C GLY A 266 -3.85 -2.70 -13.26
N GLY A 267 -3.35 -3.10 -14.43
CA GLY A 267 -3.24 -4.50 -14.85
C GLY A 267 -4.57 -5.17 -15.20
N LEU A 268 -5.69 -4.44 -15.25
CA LEU A 268 -6.99 -4.98 -15.64
C LEU A 268 -7.06 -5.11 -17.18
N PRO A 269 -7.21 -6.32 -17.73
CA PRO A 269 -7.35 -6.49 -19.17
C PRO A 269 -8.80 -6.24 -19.61
N GLY A 270 -9.04 -6.28 -20.92
CA GLY A 270 -10.39 -6.31 -21.49
C GLY A 270 -10.93 -4.95 -21.93
N PHE A 271 -11.89 -5.00 -22.86
CA PHE A 271 -12.39 -3.83 -23.59
C PHE A 271 -12.87 -2.71 -22.66
N SER A 272 -13.71 -3.04 -21.66
CA SER A 272 -14.26 -2.08 -20.68
C SER A 272 -13.15 -1.29 -19.96
N ALA A 273 -12.07 -1.97 -19.55
CA ALA A 273 -10.94 -1.33 -18.89
C ALA A 273 -10.15 -0.42 -19.84
N HIS A 274 -9.89 -0.85 -21.09
CA HIS A 274 -9.19 -0.01 -22.08
C HIS A 274 -10.02 1.21 -22.50
N GLN A 275 -11.34 1.06 -22.66
CA GLN A 275 -12.22 2.18 -22.96
C GLN A 275 -12.15 3.25 -21.87
N ARG A 276 -12.13 2.85 -20.59
CA ARG A 276 -11.95 3.77 -19.47
C ARG A 276 -10.59 4.45 -19.48
N ARG A 277 -9.50 3.72 -19.77
CA ARG A 277 -8.14 4.30 -19.88
C ARG A 277 -8.09 5.42 -20.90
N LEU A 278 -8.73 5.27 -22.06
CA LEU A 278 -8.79 6.29 -23.10
C LEU A 278 -9.38 7.61 -22.58
N GLY A 279 -10.43 7.55 -21.76
CA GLY A 279 -11.04 8.74 -21.14
C GLY A 279 -10.10 9.50 -20.17
N PHE A 280 -9.01 8.89 -19.72
CA PHE A 280 -8.04 9.50 -18.80
C PHE A 280 -6.74 9.94 -19.45
N VAL A 281 -6.51 9.62 -20.73
CA VAL A 281 -5.25 9.89 -21.43
C VAL A 281 -4.86 11.37 -21.35
N GLU A 282 -5.79 12.29 -21.59
CA GLU A 282 -5.51 13.73 -21.59
C GLU A 282 -5.27 14.26 -20.17
N ARG A 283 -6.05 13.80 -19.18
CA ARG A 283 -6.03 14.35 -17.82
C ARG A 283 -4.91 13.76 -16.96
N PHE A 284 -4.59 12.48 -17.15
CA PHE A 284 -3.63 11.74 -16.32
C PHE A 284 -2.73 10.79 -17.12
N PRO A 285 -2.00 11.25 -18.15
CA PRO A 285 -1.26 10.38 -19.08
C PRO A 285 -0.30 9.42 -18.36
N GLY A 286 0.46 9.90 -17.37
CA GLY A 286 1.39 9.05 -16.61
C GLY A 286 0.70 7.96 -15.77
N LEU A 287 -0.45 8.27 -15.14
CA LEU A 287 -1.22 7.25 -14.41
C LEU A 287 -1.86 6.24 -15.36
N THR A 288 -2.36 6.70 -16.51
CA THR A 288 -2.93 5.85 -17.55
C THR A 288 -1.91 4.83 -18.03
N VAL A 289 -0.68 5.27 -18.34
CA VAL A 289 0.40 4.37 -18.77
C VAL A 289 0.80 3.38 -17.67
N ARG A 290 0.94 3.84 -16.42
CA ARG A 290 1.24 2.94 -15.29
C ARG A 290 0.17 1.87 -15.10
N SER A 291 -1.09 2.17 -15.46
CA SER A 291 -2.16 1.20 -15.38
C SER A 291 -2.03 0.04 -16.39
N LEU A 292 -1.15 0.17 -17.39
CA LEU A 292 -0.87 -0.86 -18.41
C LEU A 292 0.14 -1.92 -17.93
N ASN A 293 0.73 -1.77 -16.75
CA ASN A 293 1.73 -2.71 -16.24
C ASN A 293 1.17 -4.15 -16.20
N GLY A 294 1.89 -5.10 -16.78
CA GLY A 294 1.48 -6.50 -16.90
C GLY A 294 0.59 -6.81 -18.11
N LEU A 295 0.18 -5.81 -18.88
CA LEU A 295 -0.61 -6.00 -20.10
C LEU A 295 0.28 -6.02 -21.35
N ASP A 296 -0.01 -6.95 -22.25
CA ASP A 296 0.74 -7.20 -23.50
C ASP A 296 -0.18 -7.28 -24.74
N ASP A 297 -1.45 -6.89 -24.59
CA ASP A 297 -2.42 -6.81 -25.69
C ASP A 297 -2.22 -5.58 -26.58
N GLU A 298 -2.83 -5.61 -27.78
CA GLU A 298 -2.68 -4.55 -28.80
C GLU A 298 -3.15 -3.16 -28.32
N PRO A 299 -4.30 -3.00 -27.65
CA PRO A 299 -4.69 -1.72 -27.04
C PRO A 299 -3.67 -1.18 -26.02
N ALA A 300 -3.06 -2.05 -25.21
CA ALA A 300 -2.00 -1.63 -24.29
C ALA A 300 -0.76 -1.11 -25.03
N TRP A 301 -0.33 -1.78 -26.10
CA TRP A 301 0.79 -1.32 -26.93
C TRP A 301 0.48 -0.01 -27.66
N ALA A 302 -0.72 0.13 -28.23
CA ALA A 302 -1.15 1.36 -28.88
C ALA A 302 -1.10 2.56 -27.91
N LEU A 303 -1.52 2.38 -26.65
CA LEU A 303 -1.44 3.44 -25.64
C LEU A 303 0.00 3.77 -25.23
N ARG A 304 0.89 2.77 -25.13
CA ARG A 304 2.32 3.00 -24.86
C ARG A 304 2.98 3.80 -25.97
N GLU A 305 2.70 3.46 -27.23
CA GLU A 305 3.20 4.19 -28.40
C GLU A 305 2.68 5.63 -28.45
N LEU A 306 1.36 5.81 -28.26
CA LEU A 306 0.73 7.14 -28.25
C LEU A 306 1.34 8.08 -27.20
N LEU A 307 1.72 7.54 -26.03
CA LEU A 307 2.20 8.31 -24.89
C LEU A 307 3.72 8.30 -24.72
N ALA A 308 4.46 7.66 -25.63
CA ALA A 308 5.91 7.53 -25.56
C ALA A 308 6.62 8.87 -25.48
N GLU A 309 6.17 9.86 -26.26
CA GLU A 309 6.76 11.22 -26.27
C GLU A 309 6.18 12.13 -25.18
N VAL A 310 5.05 11.77 -24.57
CA VAL A 310 4.37 12.60 -23.56
C VAL A 310 4.86 12.28 -22.15
N VAL A 311 4.97 10.99 -21.84
CA VAL A 311 5.39 10.48 -20.52
C VAL A 311 6.40 9.33 -20.67
N PRO A 312 7.57 9.57 -21.30
CA PRO A 312 8.55 8.55 -21.69
C PRO A 312 9.00 7.67 -20.52
N ARG A 313 9.22 8.26 -19.34
CA ARG A 313 9.62 7.53 -18.12
C ARG A 313 8.54 6.53 -17.67
N ASP A 314 7.28 6.97 -17.63
CA ASP A 314 6.17 6.09 -17.25
C ASP A 314 5.96 4.98 -18.29
N VAL A 315 6.13 5.30 -19.58
CA VAL A 315 6.06 4.30 -20.66
C VAL A 315 7.15 3.26 -20.50
N ALA A 316 8.41 3.67 -20.36
CA ALA A 316 9.54 2.76 -20.15
C ALA A 316 9.32 1.86 -18.92
N ALA A 317 8.84 2.42 -17.81
CA ALA A 317 8.51 1.65 -16.61
C ALA A 317 7.37 0.65 -16.83
N SER A 318 6.35 1.00 -17.63
CA SER A 318 5.18 0.15 -17.88
C SER A 318 5.47 -1.09 -18.74
N ILE A 319 6.59 -1.09 -19.48
CA ILE A 319 7.04 -2.24 -20.28
C ILE A 319 7.52 -3.39 -19.36
N GLY A 320 8.01 -3.07 -18.17
CA GLY A 320 8.53 -4.07 -17.24
C GLY A 320 9.67 -4.90 -17.85
N THR A 321 9.61 -6.22 -17.66
CA THR A 321 10.60 -7.19 -18.18
C THR A 321 10.10 -7.96 -19.40
N THR A 322 9.10 -7.46 -20.13
CA THR A 322 8.54 -8.13 -21.31
C THR A 322 9.62 -8.31 -22.39
N PRO A 323 9.84 -9.54 -22.92
CA PRO A 323 10.93 -9.83 -23.86
C PRO A 323 10.56 -9.66 -25.35
N SER A 324 9.46 -8.98 -25.67
CA SER A 324 8.97 -8.87 -27.05
C SER A 324 9.85 -7.98 -27.95
N PRO A 325 9.87 -8.19 -29.28
CA PRO A 325 10.56 -7.28 -30.22
C PRO A 325 10.07 -5.83 -30.09
N GLN A 326 8.76 -5.62 -29.91
CA GLN A 326 8.17 -4.30 -29.67
C GLN A 326 8.70 -3.67 -28.38
N ALA A 327 8.79 -4.43 -27.28
CA ALA A 327 9.37 -3.97 -26.04
C ALA A 327 10.84 -3.55 -26.20
N ARG A 328 11.63 -4.33 -26.94
CA ARG A 328 13.04 -4.01 -27.21
C ARG A 328 13.20 -2.72 -28.02
N ALA A 329 12.46 -2.58 -29.12
CA ALA A 329 12.50 -1.38 -29.95
C ALA A 329 12.07 -0.12 -29.17
N LEU A 330 11.01 -0.24 -28.35
CA LEU A 330 10.54 0.87 -27.54
C LEU A 330 11.53 1.25 -26.44
N ARG A 331 12.19 0.27 -25.79
CA ARG A 331 13.27 0.53 -24.81
C ARG A 331 14.45 1.28 -25.43
N GLU A 332 14.88 0.89 -26.63
CA GLU A 332 15.97 1.56 -27.34
C GLU A 332 15.62 3.01 -27.65
N ARG A 333 14.41 3.27 -28.18
CA ARG A 333 13.92 4.63 -28.46
C ARG A 333 13.82 5.51 -27.21
N LEU A 334 13.40 4.93 -26.09
CA LEU A 334 13.18 5.66 -24.83
C LEU A 334 14.45 5.83 -23.99
N TYR A 335 15.56 5.20 -24.35
CA TYR A 335 16.79 5.20 -23.54
C TYR A 335 17.27 6.61 -23.19
N GLU A 336 17.31 7.53 -24.15
CA GLU A 336 17.78 8.92 -23.91
C GLU A 336 16.93 9.66 -22.87
N GLN A 337 15.63 9.36 -22.81
CA GLN A 337 14.66 10.09 -22.00
C GLN A 337 14.45 9.41 -20.63
N ALA A 338 14.67 8.09 -20.56
CA ALA A 338 14.37 7.25 -19.41
C ALA A 338 15.37 6.08 -19.24
N PRO A 339 16.69 6.34 -19.17
CA PRO A 339 17.71 5.27 -19.15
C PRO A 339 17.56 4.38 -17.92
N ALA A 340 17.28 5.02 -16.80
CA ALA A 340 16.88 4.48 -15.51
C ALA A 340 15.81 3.36 -15.59
N GLU A 341 14.67 3.66 -16.19
CA GLU A 341 13.53 2.74 -16.31
C GLU A 341 13.81 1.65 -17.33
N VAL A 342 14.46 2.00 -18.45
CA VAL A 342 14.90 1.06 -19.49
C VAL A 342 15.82 -0.01 -18.89
N LEU A 343 16.89 0.39 -18.19
CA LEU A 343 17.87 -0.53 -17.59
C LEU A 343 17.23 -1.45 -16.54
N SER A 344 16.34 -0.91 -15.70
CA SER A 344 15.58 -1.73 -14.74
C SER A 344 14.68 -2.77 -15.43
N GLY A 345 14.24 -2.52 -16.67
CA GLY A 345 13.45 -3.44 -17.48
C GLY A 345 14.26 -4.58 -18.14
N LEU A 346 15.60 -4.53 -18.11
CA LEU A 346 16.46 -5.53 -18.75
C LEU A 346 16.79 -6.74 -17.84
N LYS A 347 16.20 -6.85 -16.65
CA LYS A 347 16.44 -7.99 -15.75
C LYS A 347 16.21 -9.31 -16.48
N ARG A 348 17.11 -10.28 -16.28
CA ARG A 348 17.13 -11.60 -16.95
C ARG A 348 17.34 -11.56 -18.47
N ASP A 349 17.62 -10.40 -19.07
CA ASP A 349 17.96 -10.26 -20.49
C ASP A 349 19.48 -10.17 -20.65
N ASP A 350 20.10 -11.26 -21.09
CA ASP A 350 21.53 -11.40 -21.38
C ASP A 350 21.86 -11.18 -22.86
N SER A 351 20.89 -10.70 -23.66
CA SER A 351 21.11 -10.52 -25.09
C SER A 351 22.18 -9.45 -25.39
N PRO A 352 22.88 -9.54 -26.53
CA PRO A 352 23.84 -8.51 -26.95
C PRO A 352 23.24 -7.10 -27.03
N ALA A 353 21.96 -6.99 -27.40
CA ALA A 353 21.26 -5.71 -27.45
C ALA A 353 21.07 -5.10 -26.04
N ALA A 354 20.70 -5.93 -25.06
CA ALA A 354 20.58 -5.49 -23.68
C ALA A 354 21.94 -5.12 -23.07
N TRP A 355 23.00 -5.85 -23.40
CA TRP A 355 24.36 -5.50 -22.99
C TRP A 355 24.86 -4.21 -23.63
N SER A 356 24.57 -3.95 -24.91
CA SER A 356 24.89 -2.68 -25.57
C SER A 356 24.32 -1.47 -24.80
N LEU A 357 23.05 -1.54 -24.37
CA LEU A 357 22.43 -0.48 -23.55
C LEU A 357 23.10 -0.33 -22.17
N ARG A 358 23.51 -1.44 -21.54
CA ARG A 358 24.22 -1.42 -20.25
C ARG A 358 25.62 -0.84 -20.38
N GLU A 359 26.38 -1.23 -21.40
CA GLU A 359 27.73 -0.73 -21.67
C GLU A 359 27.70 0.77 -21.96
N ARG A 360 26.73 1.20 -22.78
CA ARG A 360 26.47 2.61 -23.00
C ARG A 360 26.21 3.35 -21.68
N ALA A 361 25.33 2.81 -20.83
CA ALA A 361 25.01 3.39 -19.53
C ALA A 361 26.22 3.43 -18.57
N LEU A 362 27.08 2.42 -18.60
CA LEU A 362 28.34 2.43 -17.85
C LEU A 362 29.27 3.56 -18.33
N GLY A 363 29.37 3.77 -19.64
CA GLY A 363 30.10 4.90 -20.24
C GLY A 363 29.56 6.26 -19.82
N GLU A 364 28.24 6.36 -19.61
CA GLU A 364 27.54 7.55 -19.12
C GLU A 364 27.60 7.70 -17.57
N GLY A 365 28.24 6.78 -16.86
CA GLY A 365 28.41 6.83 -15.40
C GLY A 365 27.20 6.32 -14.59
N LEU A 366 26.22 5.67 -15.23
CA LEU A 366 24.97 5.20 -14.63
C LEU A 366 25.12 3.81 -13.97
N LEU A 367 26.19 3.60 -13.20
CA LEU A 367 26.51 2.29 -12.60
C LEU A 367 25.38 1.75 -11.71
N ALA A 368 24.75 2.59 -10.89
CA ALA A 368 23.66 2.17 -10.01
C ALA A 368 22.44 1.66 -10.80
N ASP A 369 22.10 2.32 -11.91
CA ASP A 369 21.01 1.91 -12.80
C ASP A 369 21.31 0.60 -13.52
N VAL A 370 22.56 0.42 -13.96
CA VAL A 370 23.00 -0.84 -14.57
C VAL A 370 22.87 -1.99 -13.56
N LEU A 371 23.35 -1.82 -12.32
CA LEU A 371 23.21 -2.82 -11.25
C LEU A 371 21.75 -3.23 -11.01
N CYS A 372 20.81 -2.28 -11.08
CA CYS A 372 19.38 -2.57 -10.95
C CYS A 372 18.84 -3.51 -12.04
N GLY A 373 19.46 -3.50 -13.22
CA GLY A 373 19.10 -4.32 -14.37
C GLY A 373 19.79 -5.69 -14.45
N LEU A 374 20.69 -6.04 -13.52
CA LEU A 374 21.46 -7.29 -13.57
C LEU A 374 20.79 -8.48 -12.86
N ALA A 375 19.63 -8.28 -12.22
CA ALA A 375 18.95 -9.37 -11.53
C ALA A 375 18.71 -10.57 -12.46
N GLY A 376 19.10 -11.76 -12.02
CA GLY A 376 19.05 -13.01 -12.78
C GLY A 376 20.20 -13.27 -13.75
N LEU A 377 21.18 -12.36 -13.89
CA LEU A 377 22.37 -12.57 -14.74
C LEU A 377 23.55 -13.12 -13.91
N ASP A 378 24.14 -14.24 -14.32
CA ASP A 378 25.23 -14.94 -13.61
C ASP A 378 26.53 -15.04 -14.42
N ASP A 379 26.65 -14.31 -15.52
CA ASP A 379 27.85 -14.28 -16.36
C ASP A 379 28.98 -13.40 -15.75
N GLU A 380 30.22 -13.63 -16.19
CA GLU A 380 31.40 -12.92 -15.65
C GLU A 380 31.35 -11.41 -15.89
N THR A 381 30.71 -10.94 -16.97
CA THR A 381 30.54 -9.50 -17.22
C THR A 381 29.64 -8.89 -16.15
N ALA A 382 28.51 -9.52 -15.83
CA ALA A 382 27.64 -9.09 -14.74
C ALA A 382 28.36 -9.11 -13.38
N TRP A 383 29.19 -10.13 -13.12
CA TRP A 383 30.03 -10.19 -11.92
C TRP A 383 31.04 -9.05 -11.83
N GLY A 384 31.72 -8.71 -12.93
CA GLY A 384 32.63 -7.57 -12.99
C GLY A 384 31.95 -6.24 -12.64
N VAL A 385 30.71 -6.03 -13.11
CA VAL A 385 29.93 -4.84 -12.75
C VAL A 385 29.54 -4.83 -11.26
N ARG A 386 29.18 -5.98 -10.68
CA ARG A 386 28.90 -6.09 -9.24
C ARG A 386 30.13 -5.77 -8.39
N GLU A 387 31.29 -6.29 -8.76
CA GLU A 387 32.56 -5.99 -8.09
C GLU A 387 32.92 -4.51 -8.16
N LEU A 388 32.70 -3.87 -9.31
CA LEU A 388 32.83 -2.42 -9.44
C LEU A 388 31.84 -1.68 -8.51
N GLY A 389 30.60 -2.14 -8.42
CA GLY A 389 29.59 -1.62 -7.50
C GLY A 389 30.03 -1.66 -6.04
N VAL A 390 30.62 -2.78 -5.60
CA VAL A 390 31.18 -2.94 -4.24
C VAL A 390 32.31 -1.94 -4.00
N LYS A 391 33.24 -1.80 -4.95
CA LYS A 391 34.36 -0.83 -4.87
C LYS A 391 33.87 0.62 -4.78
N ARG A 392 32.69 0.92 -5.33
CA ARG A 392 32.05 2.25 -5.30
C ARG A 392 31.13 2.45 -4.10
N GLY A 393 31.01 1.47 -3.20
CA GLY A 393 30.15 1.57 -2.01
C GLY A 393 28.65 1.44 -2.31
N LEU A 394 28.26 0.95 -3.49
CA LEU A 394 26.87 0.77 -3.91
C LEU A 394 26.27 -0.53 -3.36
N TYR A 395 26.45 -0.79 -2.07
CA TYR A 395 26.15 -2.09 -1.45
C TYR A 395 24.69 -2.52 -1.60
N GLY A 396 23.75 -1.56 -1.51
CA GLY A 396 22.32 -1.84 -1.68
C GLY A 396 21.94 -2.20 -3.12
N ASP A 397 22.54 -1.54 -4.12
CA ASP A 397 22.34 -1.85 -5.55
C ASP A 397 22.94 -3.21 -5.90
N VAL A 398 24.16 -3.49 -5.42
CA VAL A 398 24.80 -4.80 -5.59
C VAL A 398 23.94 -5.90 -4.97
N ALA A 399 23.48 -5.74 -3.72
CA ALA A 399 22.61 -6.73 -3.09
C ALA A 399 21.34 -6.99 -3.92
N ARG A 400 20.66 -5.94 -4.41
CA ARG A 400 19.48 -6.07 -5.28
C ARG A 400 19.79 -6.80 -6.59
N SER A 401 20.97 -6.57 -7.17
CA SER A 401 21.42 -7.21 -8.41
C SER A 401 21.60 -8.73 -8.30
N LEU A 402 21.71 -9.27 -7.09
CA LEU A 402 21.86 -10.71 -6.83
C LEU A 402 20.52 -11.46 -6.84
N ALA A 403 19.39 -10.76 -6.96
CA ALA A 403 18.07 -11.40 -7.00
C ALA A 403 18.01 -12.49 -8.09
N GLY A 404 17.55 -13.68 -7.72
CA GLY A 404 17.46 -14.84 -8.61
C GLY A 404 18.72 -15.71 -8.70
N LEU A 405 19.86 -15.30 -8.10
CA LEU A 405 21.08 -16.10 -8.10
C LEU A 405 21.19 -16.98 -6.85
N ALA A 406 21.19 -18.30 -7.04
CA ALA A 406 21.26 -19.28 -5.95
C ALA A 406 22.67 -19.87 -5.73
N SER A 407 23.68 -19.37 -6.43
CA SER A 407 25.04 -19.90 -6.37
C SER A 407 25.75 -19.57 -5.05
N ALA A 408 26.72 -20.39 -4.65
CA ALA A 408 27.54 -20.14 -3.46
C ALA A 408 28.32 -18.81 -3.55
N ARG A 409 28.74 -18.41 -4.77
CA ARG A 409 29.37 -17.09 -5.03
C ARG A 409 28.41 -15.94 -4.70
N ALA A 410 27.13 -16.08 -5.07
CA ALA A 410 26.09 -15.08 -4.75
C ALA A 410 25.84 -15.00 -3.24
N ASP A 411 25.74 -16.13 -2.55
CA ASP A 411 25.55 -16.15 -1.09
C ASP A 411 26.76 -15.59 -0.33
N ALA A 412 27.99 -15.90 -0.74
CA ALA A 412 29.19 -15.31 -0.15
C ALA A 412 29.22 -13.78 -0.30
N LEU A 413 28.82 -13.26 -1.47
CA LEU A 413 28.70 -11.82 -1.66
C LEU A 413 27.57 -11.24 -0.80
N ARG A 414 26.40 -11.88 -0.72
CA ARG A 414 25.30 -11.46 0.17
C ARG A 414 25.74 -11.36 1.63
N GLU A 415 26.50 -12.35 2.11
CA GLU A 415 27.02 -12.38 3.47
C GLU A 415 27.93 -11.18 3.75
N SER A 416 28.86 -10.87 2.84
CA SER A 416 29.73 -9.70 2.96
C SER A 416 28.97 -8.35 2.98
N LEU A 417 27.76 -8.31 2.40
CA LEU A 417 26.92 -7.11 2.32
C LEU A 417 26.00 -6.93 3.54
N LEU A 418 25.90 -7.91 4.45
CA LEU A 418 25.03 -7.84 5.63
C LEU A 418 25.36 -6.65 6.54
N GLY A 419 26.65 -6.31 6.71
CA GLY A 419 27.05 -5.14 7.51
C GLY A 419 26.59 -3.80 6.94
N HIS A 420 26.22 -3.77 5.66
CA HIS A 420 25.96 -2.53 4.91
C HIS A 420 24.49 -2.37 4.52
N SER A 421 23.82 -3.45 4.10
CA SER A 421 22.46 -3.37 3.55
C SER A 421 21.61 -4.62 3.81
N ARG A 422 21.39 -4.96 5.09
CA ARG A 422 20.64 -6.17 5.52
C ARG A 422 19.31 -6.36 4.81
N LEU A 423 18.51 -5.30 4.64
CA LEU A 423 17.19 -5.38 4.00
C LEU A 423 17.29 -5.65 2.49
N ALA A 424 18.27 -5.06 1.80
CA ALA A 424 18.49 -5.33 0.39
C ALA A 424 18.98 -6.77 0.17
N VAL A 425 19.86 -7.26 1.06
CA VAL A 425 20.30 -8.65 1.08
C VAL A 425 19.12 -9.59 1.27
N LEU A 426 18.28 -9.37 2.28
CA LEU A 426 17.08 -10.20 2.50
C LEU A 426 16.15 -10.21 1.26
N ARG A 427 15.90 -9.06 0.63
CA ARG A 427 15.08 -8.98 -0.60
C ARG A 427 15.67 -9.77 -1.76
N SER A 428 17.00 -9.81 -1.87
CA SER A 428 17.68 -10.56 -2.92
C SER A 428 17.53 -12.09 -2.79
N THR A 429 17.08 -12.57 -1.62
CA THR A 429 16.82 -14.00 -1.35
C THR A 429 15.40 -14.45 -1.72
N THR A 430 14.58 -13.58 -2.32
CA THR A 430 13.19 -13.92 -2.68
C THR A 430 13.14 -15.16 -3.56
N GLY A 431 12.40 -16.18 -3.11
CA GLY A 431 12.24 -17.46 -3.81
C GLY A 431 13.46 -18.37 -3.77
N LEU A 432 14.50 -18.05 -2.99
CA LEU A 432 15.69 -18.89 -2.83
C LEU A 432 15.62 -19.76 -1.58
N ASP A 433 16.00 -21.03 -1.67
CA ASP A 433 16.05 -21.97 -0.54
C ASP A 433 17.48 -22.38 -0.13
N THR A 434 18.42 -21.45 -0.24
CA THR A 434 19.80 -21.70 0.19
C THR A 434 19.90 -21.72 1.73
N PRO A 435 20.91 -22.38 2.33
CA PRO A 435 21.14 -22.31 3.78
C PRO A 435 21.21 -20.87 4.29
N PHE A 436 21.95 -20.00 3.59
CA PHE A 436 22.04 -18.57 3.89
C PHE A 436 20.66 -17.89 3.93
N ALA A 437 19.81 -18.14 2.92
CA ALA A 437 18.48 -17.54 2.85
C ALA A 437 17.58 -17.98 4.02
N ARG A 438 17.65 -19.25 4.41
CA ARG A 438 16.88 -19.80 5.54
C ARG A 438 17.31 -19.18 6.87
N GLU A 439 18.61 -19.18 7.16
CA GLU A 439 19.17 -18.57 8.38
C GLU A 439 18.84 -17.08 8.48
N LEU A 440 18.95 -16.35 7.38
CA LEU A 440 18.65 -14.92 7.35
C LEU A 440 17.17 -14.63 7.63
N ARG A 441 16.24 -15.43 7.08
CA ARG A 441 14.80 -15.29 7.35
C ARG A 441 14.49 -15.56 8.81
N GLU A 442 15.06 -16.62 9.37
CA GLU A 442 14.88 -16.98 10.77
C GLU A 442 15.36 -15.85 11.69
N ALA A 443 16.55 -15.31 11.44
CA ALA A 443 17.14 -14.23 12.23
C ALA A 443 16.35 -12.90 12.13
N LEU A 444 15.60 -12.68 11.05
CA LEU A 444 14.90 -11.41 10.78
C LEU A 444 13.38 -11.49 10.90
N GLN A 445 12.78 -12.65 11.17
CA GLN A 445 11.33 -12.86 11.14
C GLN A 445 10.53 -11.86 12.01
N ASP A 446 11.05 -11.50 13.18
CA ASP A 446 10.38 -10.58 14.11
C ASP A 446 10.78 -9.11 13.90
N LYS A 447 11.90 -8.86 13.20
CA LYS A 447 12.44 -7.52 12.93
C LYS A 447 11.92 -6.94 11.61
N ALA A 448 11.72 -7.80 10.61
CA ALA A 448 11.37 -7.43 9.24
C ALA A 448 10.31 -8.37 8.63
N ARG A 449 9.29 -8.74 9.41
CA ARG A 449 8.22 -9.69 9.05
C ARG A 449 7.70 -9.54 7.63
N LYS A 450 7.39 -8.30 7.19
CA LYS A 450 6.93 -8.01 5.82
C LYS A 450 7.89 -8.55 4.76
N VAL A 451 9.17 -8.24 4.93
CA VAL A 451 10.22 -8.56 3.94
C VAL A 451 10.53 -10.05 3.99
N VAL A 452 10.54 -10.65 5.18
CA VAL A 452 10.71 -12.09 5.35
C VAL A 452 9.58 -12.86 4.66
N LEU A 453 8.31 -12.55 4.94
CA LEU A 453 7.19 -13.24 4.31
C LEU A 453 7.17 -13.09 2.79
N ARG A 454 7.47 -11.88 2.27
CA ARG A 454 7.60 -11.67 0.81
C ARG A 454 8.75 -12.45 0.18
N SER A 455 9.81 -12.74 0.93
CA SER A 455 10.92 -13.54 0.41
C SER A 455 10.57 -15.01 0.20
N LEU A 456 9.43 -15.47 0.72
CA LEU A 456 8.97 -16.87 0.62
C LEU A 456 8.28 -17.19 -0.70
N THR A 457 8.00 -16.21 -1.56
CA THR A 457 7.30 -16.42 -2.84
C THR A 457 7.93 -17.56 -3.64
N GLY A 458 7.12 -18.56 -4.01
CA GLY A 458 7.56 -19.73 -4.77
C GLY A 458 8.16 -20.88 -3.95
N LEU A 459 8.31 -20.74 -2.62
CA LEU A 459 8.82 -21.81 -1.75
C LEU A 459 7.69 -22.64 -1.14
N ASP A 460 7.87 -23.96 -1.07
CA ASP A 460 6.93 -24.95 -0.52
C ASP A 460 7.50 -25.76 0.67
N THR A 461 8.67 -25.37 1.16
CA THR A 461 9.40 -26.01 2.26
C THR A 461 8.66 -25.93 3.61
N PRO A 462 8.83 -26.91 4.52
CA PRO A 462 8.24 -26.88 5.85
C PRO A 462 8.55 -25.59 6.63
N GLU A 463 9.77 -25.08 6.53
CA GLU A 463 10.22 -23.85 7.18
C GLU A 463 9.49 -22.61 6.63
N ALA A 464 9.27 -22.55 5.31
CA ALA A 464 8.49 -21.48 4.70
C ALA A 464 7.03 -21.51 5.16
N TRP A 465 6.44 -22.71 5.29
CA TRP A 465 5.08 -22.86 5.81
C TRP A 465 4.96 -22.42 7.27
N ALA A 466 5.90 -22.81 8.13
CA ALA A 466 5.91 -22.38 9.54
C ALA A 466 5.93 -20.85 9.67
N LEU A 467 6.70 -20.15 8.83
CA LEU A 467 6.73 -18.69 8.79
C LEU A 467 5.40 -18.08 8.30
N ARG A 468 4.77 -18.67 7.28
CA ARG A 468 3.46 -18.22 6.77
C ARG A 468 2.36 -18.38 7.80
N GLU A 469 2.25 -19.54 8.43
CA GLU A 469 1.24 -19.85 9.44
C GLU A 469 1.39 -18.94 10.67
N LYS A 470 2.62 -18.69 11.12
CA LYS A 470 2.89 -17.70 12.19
C LYS A 470 2.56 -16.27 11.74
N GLY A 471 2.76 -15.94 10.47
CA GLY A 471 2.60 -14.60 9.92
C GLY A 471 1.15 -14.22 9.57
N ALA A 472 0.34 -15.17 9.11
CA ALA A 472 -0.97 -14.90 8.51
C ALA A 472 -2.00 -14.27 9.46
N PRO A 473 -2.07 -14.61 10.76
CA PRO A 473 -2.92 -13.87 11.71
C PRO A 473 -2.50 -12.41 11.86
N LEU A 474 -1.20 -12.14 11.71
CA LEU A 474 -0.58 -10.85 12.02
C LEU A 474 -0.51 -9.92 10.81
N THR A 475 -0.36 -10.45 9.59
CA THR A 475 -0.17 -9.62 8.41
C THR A 475 -0.49 -10.34 7.11
N LYS A 476 -1.05 -9.60 6.16
CA LYS A 476 -1.48 -10.12 4.86
C LYS A 476 -0.34 -10.69 4.00
N GLU A 477 0.92 -10.28 4.24
CA GLU A 477 2.06 -10.69 3.41
C GLU A 477 2.31 -12.21 3.45
N ALA A 478 1.78 -12.93 4.44
CA ALA A 478 1.78 -14.40 4.40
C ALA A 478 0.93 -14.93 3.24
N LEU A 479 -0.23 -14.33 2.98
CA LEU A 479 -1.10 -14.65 1.84
C LEU A 479 -0.49 -14.16 0.52
N ASP A 480 0.11 -12.96 0.49
CA ASP A 480 0.84 -12.46 -0.71
C ASP A 480 1.95 -13.45 -1.14
N SER A 481 2.51 -14.23 -0.20
CA SER A 481 3.59 -15.18 -0.49
C SER A 481 3.13 -16.52 -1.08
N VAL A 482 1.81 -16.74 -1.16
CA VAL A 482 1.19 -17.93 -1.79
C VAL A 482 0.37 -17.57 -3.03
N ASP A 483 0.59 -16.37 -3.60
CA ASP A 483 -0.05 -15.93 -4.85
C ASP A 483 0.09 -17.01 -5.94
N GLY A 484 -1.05 -17.45 -6.50
CA GLY A 484 -1.11 -18.45 -7.56
C GLY A 484 -0.75 -19.88 -7.15
N MET A 485 -0.56 -20.16 -5.86
CA MET A 485 -0.19 -21.50 -5.39
C MET A 485 -1.41 -22.41 -5.22
N ASP A 486 -1.41 -23.55 -5.90
CA ASP A 486 -2.43 -24.62 -5.79
C ASP A 486 -1.98 -25.74 -4.84
N ASP A 487 -1.73 -25.39 -3.58
CA ASP A 487 -1.37 -26.32 -2.49
C ASP A 487 -2.51 -26.36 -1.47
N ALA A 488 -2.79 -27.53 -0.88
CA ALA A 488 -3.85 -27.71 0.10
C ALA A 488 -3.70 -26.77 1.34
N ARG A 489 -2.47 -26.51 1.78
CA ARG A 489 -2.15 -25.56 2.86
C ARG A 489 -2.38 -24.12 2.41
N ALA A 490 -2.08 -23.78 1.15
CA ALA A 490 -2.36 -22.44 0.62
C ALA A 490 -3.86 -22.15 0.62
N TRP A 491 -4.66 -23.12 0.17
CA TRP A 491 -6.11 -23.03 0.23
C TRP A 491 -6.65 -22.89 1.66
N ARG A 492 -6.15 -23.70 2.60
CA ARG A 492 -6.52 -23.59 4.01
C ARG A 492 -6.23 -22.18 4.56
N LEU A 493 -5.04 -21.65 4.27
CA LEU A 493 -4.64 -20.30 4.70
C LEU A 493 -5.59 -19.21 4.16
N ARG A 494 -6.02 -19.35 2.90
CA ARG A 494 -7.00 -18.44 2.28
C ARG A 494 -8.36 -18.51 2.97
N GLU A 495 -8.87 -19.71 3.20
CA GLU A 495 -10.18 -19.96 3.83
C GLU A 495 -10.22 -19.48 5.29
N GLU A 496 -9.17 -19.75 6.06
CA GLU A 496 -9.07 -19.33 7.47
C GLU A 496 -8.99 -17.81 7.63
N HIS A 497 -8.38 -17.11 6.67
CA HIS A 497 -8.10 -15.69 6.78
C HIS A 497 -8.90 -14.77 5.85
N VAL A 498 -9.88 -15.28 5.09
CA VAL A 498 -10.76 -14.46 4.23
C VAL A 498 -11.45 -13.34 5.00
N LYS A 499 -11.87 -13.59 6.24
CA LYS A 499 -12.49 -12.56 7.10
C LYS A 499 -11.54 -11.43 7.47
N ARG A 500 -10.25 -11.76 7.64
CA ARG A 500 -9.22 -10.81 8.08
C ARG A 500 -8.61 -10.04 6.91
N TRP A 501 -8.37 -10.73 5.79
CA TRP A 501 -7.64 -10.22 4.63
C TRP A 501 -8.39 -10.45 3.30
N PRO A 502 -9.68 -10.07 3.18
CA PRO A 502 -10.52 -10.50 2.05
C PRO A 502 -9.93 -10.13 0.70
N ALA A 503 -9.50 -8.88 0.51
CA ALA A 503 -8.89 -8.44 -0.75
C ALA A 503 -7.57 -9.17 -1.09
N THR A 504 -6.78 -9.56 -0.08
CA THR A 504 -5.52 -10.29 -0.31
C THR A 504 -5.74 -11.77 -0.58
N VAL A 505 -6.73 -12.36 0.07
CA VAL A 505 -7.19 -13.71 -0.28
C VAL A 505 -7.57 -13.75 -1.76
N LEU A 506 -8.37 -12.79 -2.24
CA LEU A 506 -8.74 -12.73 -3.66
C LEU A 506 -7.51 -12.51 -4.54
N SER A 507 -6.61 -11.57 -4.22
CA SER A 507 -5.40 -11.40 -5.03
C SER A 507 -4.52 -12.65 -5.09
N SER A 508 -4.48 -13.45 -4.03
CA SER A 508 -3.69 -14.67 -3.99
C SER A 508 -4.22 -15.81 -4.86
N LEU A 509 -5.45 -15.67 -5.39
CA LEU A 509 -6.02 -16.59 -6.38
C LEU A 509 -5.56 -16.29 -7.80
N GLN A 510 -4.83 -15.18 -8.03
CA GLN A 510 -4.37 -14.82 -9.37
C GLN A 510 -3.53 -15.94 -9.98
N GLY A 511 -3.88 -16.36 -11.20
CA GLY A 511 -3.23 -17.46 -11.92
C GLY A 511 -3.83 -18.84 -11.64
N LEU A 512 -4.74 -18.98 -10.67
CA LEU A 512 -5.52 -20.20 -10.45
C LEU A 512 -6.78 -20.22 -11.33
N PRO A 513 -7.25 -21.41 -11.75
CA PRO A 513 -8.54 -21.55 -12.43
C PRO A 513 -9.70 -21.15 -11.50
N LEU A 514 -10.72 -20.50 -12.07
CA LEU A 514 -11.98 -20.18 -11.37
C LEU A 514 -12.84 -21.43 -11.21
N THR A 515 -12.43 -22.31 -10.30
CA THR A 515 -13.22 -23.48 -9.86
C THR A 515 -14.37 -23.05 -8.96
N GLU A 516 -15.34 -23.94 -8.71
CA GLU A 516 -16.42 -23.71 -7.74
C GLU A 516 -15.91 -23.29 -6.36
N ARG A 517 -14.76 -23.84 -5.94
CA ARG A 517 -14.09 -23.45 -4.68
C ARG A 517 -13.60 -22.00 -4.71
N ALA A 518 -12.98 -21.58 -5.82
CA ALA A 518 -12.52 -20.21 -5.99
C ALA A 518 -13.69 -19.23 -6.03
N GLU A 519 -14.75 -19.58 -6.78
CA GLU A 519 -15.98 -18.79 -6.90
C GLU A 519 -16.66 -18.60 -5.53
N ALA A 520 -16.84 -19.69 -4.77
CA ALA A 520 -17.43 -19.61 -3.43
C ALA A 520 -16.64 -18.67 -2.51
N LEU A 521 -15.30 -18.69 -2.58
CA LEU A 521 -14.44 -17.83 -1.78
C LEU A 521 -14.50 -16.35 -2.22
N ILE A 522 -14.63 -16.09 -3.52
CA ILE A 522 -14.84 -14.75 -4.08
C ILE A 522 -16.17 -14.17 -3.57
N LEU A 523 -17.27 -14.91 -3.73
CA LEU A 523 -18.60 -14.47 -3.32
C LEU A 523 -18.66 -14.27 -1.79
N GLN A 524 -18.05 -15.16 -1.01
CA GLN A 524 -17.92 -15.02 0.44
C GLN A 524 -17.20 -13.71 0.83
N ALA A 525 -16.10 -13.37 0.16
CA ALA A 525 -15.36 -12.14 0.45
C ALA A 525 -16.17 -10.88 0.07
N LEU A 526 -16.90 -10.92 -1.05
CA LEU A 526 -17.79 -9.83 -1.48
C LEU A 526 -18.94 -9.63 -0.49
N GLU A 527 -19.60 -10.70 -0.06
CA GLU A 527 -20.68 -10.66 0.92
C GLU A 527 -20.21 -10.10 2.26
N GLN A 528 -19.12 -10.62 2.80
CA GLN A 528 -18.57 -10.20 4.10
C GLN A 528 -18.19 -8.72 4.16
N THR A 529 -17.79 -8.16 3.02
CA THR A 529 -17.34 -6.75 2.96
C THR A 529 -18.41 -5.80 2.42
N GLY A 530 -19.56 -6.30 1.98
CA GLY A 530 -20.56 -5.50 1.29
C GLY A 530 -20.04 -4.94 -0.04
N ALA A 531 -19.26 -5.74 -0.78
CA ALA A 531 -18.64 -5.38 -2.06
C ALA A 531 -17.82 -4.07 -2.03
N ARG A 532 -17.11 -3.79 -0.92
CA ARG A 532 -16.25 -2.61 -0.84
C ARG A 532 -15.17 -2.63 -1.91
N LEU A 533 -14.81 -1.41 -2.35
CA LEU A 533 -13.96 -1.15 -3.50
C LEU A 533 -12.68 -2.01 -3.56
N PRO A 534 -11.87 -2.19 -2.49
CA PRO A 534 -10.65 -3.01 -2.58
C PRO A 534 -10.93 -4.48 -2.89
N VAL A 535 -11.99 -5.07 -2.35
CA VAL A 535 -12.38 -6.47 -2.59
C VAL A 535 -13.00 -6.61 -3.96
N LEU A 536 -13.93 -5.72 -4.32
CA LEU A 536 -14.59 -5.71 -5.62
C LEU A 536 -13.59 -5.57 -6.78
N HIS A 537 -12.61 -4.69 -6.65
CA HIS A 537 -11.51 -4.57 -7.61
C HIS A 537 -10.74 -5.89 -7.79
N LYS A 538 -10.46 -6.61 -6.70
CA LYS A 538 -9.75 -7.89 -6.77
C LYS A 538 -10.61 -9.02 -7.33
N ALA A 539 -11.89 -9.05 -7.02
CA ALA A 539 -12.84 -9.97 -7.64
C ALA A 539 -12.90 -9.74 -9.16
N TYR A 540 -13.08 -8.49 -9.60
CA TYR A 540 -13.11 -8.17 -11.02
C TYR A 540 -11.80 -8.51 -11.74
N ALA A 541 -10.64 -8.25 -11.12
CA ALA A 541 -9.35 -8.64 -11.70
C ALA A 541 -9.25 -10.14 -12.01
N LEU A 542 -9.78 -11.00 -11.14
CA LEU A 542 -9.83 -12.45 -11.35
C LEU A 542 -10.78 -12.83 -12.49
N VAL A 543 -11.99 -12.27 -12.48
CA VAL A 543 -13.02 -12.51 -13.52
C VAL A 543 -12.53 -12.07 -14.89
N ALA A 544 -11.98 -10.85 -15.00
CA ALA A 544 -11.45 -10.31 -16.24
C ALA A 544 -10.30 -11.16 -16.80
N ALA A 545 -9.38 -11.60 -15.94
CA ALA A 545 -8.28 -12.48 -16.35
C ALA A 545 -8.78 -13.84 -16.86
N ALA A 546 -9.75 -14.45 -16.17
CA ALA A 546 -10.36 -15.70 -16.61
C ALA A 546 -11.07 -15.55 -17.96
N HIS A 547 -11.86 -14.48 -18.15
CA HIS A 547 -12.51 -14.19 -19.42
C HIS A 547 -11.50 -14.06 -20.56
N THR A 548 -10.36 -13.40 -20.35
CA THR A 548 -9.32 -13.29 -21.37
C THR A 548 -8.61 -14.60 -21.70
N ALA A 549 -8.52 -15.53 -20.75
CA ALA A 549 -7.92 -16.84 -20.97
C ALA A 549 -8.84 -17.79 -21.76
N THR A 550 -10.17 -17.62 -21.66
CA THR A 550 -11.15 -18.44 -22.39
C THR A 550 -11.34 -17.97 -23.84
N PRO A 551 -11.19 -18.86 -24.85
CA PRO A 551 -11.36 -18.48 -26.26
C PRO A 551 -12.79 -17.99 -26.56
N PRO A 552 -12.97 -17.09 -27.55
CA PRO A 552 -14.25 -16.43 -27.83
C PRO A 552 -15.44 -17.37 -28.11
N GLN A 553 -15.17 -18.60 -28.57
CA GLN A 553 -16.19 -19.58 -28.97
C GLN A 553 -16.97 -20.19 -27.80
N GLU A 554 -16.43 -20.18 -26.58
CA GLU A 554 -17.10 -20.72 -25.38
C GLU A 554 -17.88 -19.66 -24.58
N ARG A 555 -17.74 -18.37 -24.94
CA ARG A 555 -18.39 -17.25 -24.23
C ARG A 555 -19.88 -17.11 -24.54
N ALA A 556 -20.39 -17.85 -25.54
CA ALA A 556 -21.77 -17.75 -26.03
C ALA A 556 -22.58 -19.03 -25.70
N THR A 557 -22.74 -19.35 -24.42
CA THR A 557 -23.90 -20.12 -23.97
C THR A 557 -24.39 -19.53 -22.64
N PRO A 558 -25.52 -18.80 -22.62
CA PRO A 558 -26.22 -18.58 -21.37
C PRO A 558 -26.58 -19.97 -20.82
N ARG A 559 -26.21 -20.27 -19.57
CA ARG A 559 -26.80 -21.41 -18.86
C ARG A 559 -28.31 -21.16 -18.83
N ALA A 560 -29.06 -21.92 -19.62
CA ALA A 560 -30.51 -21.83 -19.64
C ALA A 560 -31.03 -22.12 -18.23
N HIS A 561 -31.57 -21.09 -17.58
CA HIS A 561 -32.45 -21.30 -16.45
C HIS A 561 -33.68 -22.04 -16.98
N ASP A 562 -33.96 -23.21 -16.39
CA ASP A 562 -35.23 -23.92 -16.55
C ASP A 562 -36.38 -22.95 -16.26
N VAL A 563 -37.05 -22.49 -17.31
CA VAL A 563 -38.35 -21.83 -17.20
C VAL A 563 -39.38 -22.93 -17.51
N ASP A 564 -39.98 -23.42 -16.44
CA ASP A 564 -41.11 -24.34 -16.45
C ASP A 564 -42.25 -23.76 -17.28
N HIS A 565 -42.51 -24.36 -18.45
CA HIS A 565 -43.60 -23.98 -19.34
C HIS A 565 -44.90 -24.64 -18.90
N THR A 566 -45.60 -24.05 -17.93
CA THR A 566 -47.05 -24.28 -17.80
C THR A 566 -47.79 -23.42 -18.82
N GLN A 567 -48.20 -24.04 -19.92
CA GLN A 567 -49.13 -23.47 -20.90
C GLN A 567 -50.54 -23.28 -20.28
N PRO A 568 -51.25 -22.18 -20.58
CA PRO A 568 -52.69 -22.12 -20.37
C PRO A 568 -53.42 -22.60 -21.63
N THR A 569 -54.28 -23.60 -21.47
CA THR A 569 -55.31 -23.99 -22.44
C THR A 569 -56.43 -22.95 -22.48
N LEU A 570 -56.59 -22.38 -23.69
CA LEU A 570 -57.74 -21.71 -24.35
C LEU A 570 -58.65 -20.79 -23.53
#